data_AF-A0A4P5UQM9-F1
#
_entry.id   AF-A0A4P5UQM9-F1
#
_cell.length_a   1.000
_cell.length_b   1.000
_cell.length_c   1.000
_cell.angle_alpha   90.00
_cell.angle_beta   90.00
_cell.angle_gamma   90.00
#
_symmetry.space_group_name_H-M   'P 1'
#
loop_
_entity.id
_entity.type
_entity.pdbx_description
1 polymer ?
#
loop_
_entity_poly.entity_id
_entity_poly.type
_entity_poly.pdbx_seq_one_letter_code
_entity_poly.pdbx_strand_id
1 'polypeptide(L)'
;MDIRHQHFFGWISDLSAPDVILDLGFKLPLFQVDKLSGLALLMGIAMFIQQKMTITDPNQKSMVYIMPIMFTFMFSGFPSGLNVYYFVFTILGIIQQVWITKFSKNKITLEDLKRAPKKEGWFAQRMRMAQEIAQQQQQAKASGGNKRTPIGNSLPKKKK
;
A
#
# COMPACT_ATOMS: atom_id res chain seq x y z
N MET A 1 -19.03 42.27 4.90
CA MET A 1 -17.78 42.15 4.12
C MET A 1 -17.82 40.81 3.42
N ASP A 2 -17.78 40.86 2.09
CA ASP A 2 -18.13 39.74 1.23
C ASP A 2 -16.89 38.87 0.96
N ILE A 3 -16.95 37.60 1.35
CA ILE A 3 -15.88 36.60 1.19
C ILE A 3 -15.98 35.86 -0.15
N ARG A 4 -16.90 36.29 -1.03
CA ARG A 4 -17.25 35.62 -2.29
C ARG A 4 -16.16 35.62 -3.37
N HIS A 5 -15.00 36.25 -3.17
CA HIS A 5 -13.91 36.34 -4.16
C HIS A 5 -12.49 36.25 -3.55
N GLN A 6 -12.27 35.35 -2.58
CA GLN A 6 -10.92 35.11 -2.04
C GLN A 6 -10.11 34.25 -3.03
N HIS A 7 -9.29 34.92 -3.82
CA HIS A 7 -8.35 34.32 -4.76
C HIS A 7 -7.31 33.48 -3.99
N PHE A 8 -7.41 32.14 -4.08
CA PHE A 8 -6.61 31.25 -3.25
C PHE A 8 -5.22 31.05 -3.87
N PHE A 9 -5.17 30.63 -5.14
CA PHE A 9 -3.91 30.42 -5.87
C PHE A 9 -4.13 30.13 -7.35
N GLY A 10 -3.36 30.76 -8.25
CA GLY A 10 -3.37 30.45 -9.69
C GLY A 10 -4.71 30.76 -10.37
N TRP A 11 -5.36 29.73 -10.92
CA TRP A 11 -6.68 29.82 -11.58
C TRP A 11 -7.87 29.64 -10.61
N ILE A 12 -7.61 29.31 -9.33
CA ILE A 12 -8.64 29.04 -8.32
C ILE A 12 -9.10 30.37 -7.70
N SER A 13 -10.29 30.81 -8.13
CA SER A 13 -10.86 32.12 -7.78
C SER A 13 -11.97 32.06 -6.71
N ASP A 14 -12.53 30.87 -6.42
CA ASP A 14 -13.54 30.65 -5.38
C ASP A 14 -13.47 29.21 -4.85
N LEU A 15 -13.37 29.03 -3.52
CA LEU A 15 -13.37 27.70 -2.87
C LEU A 15 -14.77 27.08 -2.74
N SER A 16 -15.82 27.89 -2.90
CA SER A 16 -17.23 27.47 -2.73
C SER A 16 -17.87 27.03 -4.06
N ALA A 17 -17.34 27.51 -5.19
CA ALA A 17 -17.79 27.14 -6.52
C ALA A 17 -16.85 26.11 -7.17
N PRO A 18 -17.34 25.28 -8.11
CA PRO A 18 -16.48 24.38 -8.89
C PRO A 18 -15.38 25.17 -9.63
N ASP A 19 -14.12 24.74 -9.50
CA ASP A 19 -12.96 25.36 -10.14
C ASP A 19 -12.92 24.91 -11.60
N VAL A 20 -13.63 25.62 -12.49
CA VAL A 20 -13.76 25.28 -13.91
C VAL A 20 -12.72 26.06 -14.73
N ILE A 21 -11.82 25.33 -15.40
CA ILE A 21 -10.80 25.94 -16.26
C ILE A 21 -11.11 25.80 -17.75
N LEU A 22 -11.90 24.80 -18.13
CA LEU A 22 -12.16 24.46 -19.53
C LEU A 22 -13.61 24.04 -19.68
N ASP A 23 -14.35 24.79 -20.49
CA ASP A 23 -15.70 24.43 -20.90
C ASP A 23 -15.59 23.60 -22.19
N LEU A 24 -15.95 22.33 -22.12
CA LEU A 24 -15.75 21.38 -23.21
C LEU A 24 -16.71 21.66 -24.38
N GLY A 25 -17.74 22.50 -24.20
CA GLY A 25 -18.69 22.89 -25.24
C GLY A 25 -19.63 21.76 -25.71
N PHE A 26 -19.38 20.53 -25.27
CA PHE A 26 -20.23 19.35 -25.46
C PHE A 26 -20.31 18.56 -24.16
N LYS A 27 -21.49 17.99 -23.87
CA LYS A 27 -21.69 17.13 -22.70
C LYS A 27 -21.17 15.73 -22.98
N LEU A 28 -20.22 15.25 -22.18
CA LEU A 28 -19.81 13.86 -22.21
C LEU A 28 -20.98 12.96 -21.74
N PRO A 29 -21.47 12.02 -22.58
CA PRO A 29 -22.69 11.26 -22.28
C PRO A 29 -22.54 10.29 -21.09
N LEU A 30 -21.31 9.87 -20.76
CA LEU A 30 -21.03 8.95 -19.65
C LEU A 30 -21.01 9.63 -18.27
N PHE A 31 -20.68 10.93 -18.21
CA PHE A 31 -20.44 11.62 -16.93
C PHE A 31 -21.32 12.87 -16.74
N GLN A 32 -22.03 13.31 -17.78
CA GLN A 32 -22.85 14.53 -17.76
C GLN A 32 -22.07 15.80 -17.37
N VAL A 33 -20.77 15.81 -17.61
CA VAL A 33 -19.87 16.92 -17.32
C VAL A 33 -19.61 17.67 -18.63
N ASP A 34 -19.96 18.95 -18.64
CA ASP A 34 -19.62 19.96 -19.66
C ASP A 34 -18.40 20.80 -19.25
N LYS A 35 -18.13 20.89 -17.94
CA LYS A 35 -17.10 21.75 -17.36
C LYS A 35 -16.01 20.94 -16.70
N LEU A 36 -14.76 21.10 -17.16
CA LEU A 36 -13.61 20.41 -16.61
C LEU A 36 -12.93 21.23 -15.51
N SER A 37 -12.77 20.60 -14.33
CA SER A 37 -12.07 21.20 -13.21
C SER A 37 -10.56 20.99 -13.29
N GLY A 38 -9.80 22.07 -13.14
CA GLY A 38 -8.34 22.04 -13.24
C GLY A 38 -7.71 21.23 -12.11
N LEU A 39 -8.24 21.38 -10.91
CA LEU A 39 -7.85 20.58 -9.75
C LEU A 39 -8.17 19.10 -9.92
N ALA A 40 -9.37 18.76 -10.40
CA ALA A 40 -9.75 17.37 -10.61
C ALA A 40 -8.87 16.69 -11.68
N LEU A 41 -8.47 17.44 -12.71
CA LEU A 41 -7.53 16.97 -13.73
C LEU A 41 -6.13 16.74 -13.13
N LEU A 42 -5.61 17.69 -12.36
CA LEU A 42 -4.34 17.54 -11.66
C LEU A 42 -4.34 16.37 -10.68
N MET A 43 -5.44 16.17 -9.95
CA MET A 43 -5.62 15.01 -9.09
C MET A 43 -5.63 13.71 -9.90
N GLY A 44 -6.31 13.65 -11.04
CA GLY A 44 -6.26 12.49 -11.93
C GLY A 44 -4.85 12.17 -12.41
N ILE A 45 -4.10 13.19 -12.80
CA ILE A 45 -2.69 13.05 -13.20
C ILE A 45 -1.84 12.57 -12.02
N ALA A 46 -2.02 13.14 -10.82
CA ALA A 46 -1.29 12.76 -9.62
C ALA A 46 -1.58 11.30 -9.22
N MET A 47 -2.86 10.90 -9.22
CA MET A 47 -3.29 9.52 -8.96
C MET A 47 -2.73 8.56 -10.00
N PHE A 48 -2.72 8.95 -11.27
CA PHE A 48 -2.12 8.16 -12.34
C PHE A 48 -0.63 7.93 -12.10
N ILE A 49 0.13 8.98 -11.75
CA ILE A 49 1.55 8.87 -11.43
C ILE A 49 1.76 7.97 -10.20
N GLN A 50 0.96 8.17 -9.14
CA GLN A 50 1.06 7.40 -7.91
C GLN A 50 0.78 5.91 -8.15
N GLN A 51 -0.31 5.57 -8.85
CA GLN A 51 -0.68 4.21 -9.20
C GLN A 51 0.35 3.56 -10.12
N LYS A 52 0.92 4.31 -11.07
CA LYS A 52 2.03 3.83 -11.93
C LYS A 52 3.29 3.49 -11.13
N MET A 53 3.52 4.13 -9.98
CA MET A 53 4.63 3.79 -9.09
C MET A 53 4.34 2.61 -8.16
N THR A 54 3.07 2.30 -7.87
CA THR A 54 2.66 1.26 -6.90
C THR A 54 2.18 -0.04 -7.54
N ILE A 55 1.53 0.01 -8.71
CA ILE A 55 0.96 -1.16 -9.38
C ILE A 55 1.91 -1.65 -10.47
N THR A 56 2.53 -2.81 -10.25
CA THR A 56 3.44 -3.47 -11.20
C THR A 56 2.78 -4.59 -12.00
N ASP A 57 1.65 -5.13 -11.55
CA ASP A 57 1.00 -6.27 -12.19
C ASP A 57 0.33 -5.91 -13.53
N PRO A 58 0.63 -6.63 -14.63
CA PRO A 58 0.13 -6.30 -15.97
C PRO A 58 -1.40 -6.42 -16.09
N ASN A 59 -2.02 -7.32 -15.32
CA ASN A 59 -3.47 -7.50 -15.32
C ASN A 59 -4.23 -6.31 -14.71
N GLN A 60 -3.57 -5.47 -13.91
CA GLN A 60 -4.18 -4.30 -13.26
C GLN A 60 -3.86 -2.97 -13.99
N LYS A 61 -3.00 -3.01 -15.02
CA LYS A 61 -2.57 -1.80 -15.74
C LYS A 61 -3.73 -1.04 -16.37
N SER A 62 -4.72 -1.72 -16.95
CA SER A 62 -5.90 -1.08 -17.54
C SER A 62 -6.67 -0.24 -16.51
N MET A 63 -6.80 -0.74 -15.28
CA MET A 63 -7.46 -0.03 -14.18
C MET A 63 -6.73 1.28 -13.81
N VAL A 64 -5.40 1.30 -13.92
CA VAL A 64 -4.55 2.47 -13.63
C VAL A 64 -4.83 3.64 -14.56
N TYR A 65 -5.21 3.37 -15.81
CA TYR A 65 -5.54 4.44 -16.77
C TYR A 65 -7.00 4.89 -16.63
N ILE A 66 -7.93 3.95 -16.45
CA ILE A 66 -9.37 4.23 -16.50
C ILE A 66 -9.85 4.90 -15.21
N MET A 67 -9.44 4.41 -14.04
CA MET A 67 -9.94 4.91 -12.75
C MET A 67 -9.65 6.40 -12.53
N PRO A 68 -8.42 6.91 -12.73
CA PRO A 68 -8.14 8.33 -12.49
C PRO A 68 -8.96 9.23 -13.41
N ILE A 69 -9.16 8.81 -14.67
CA ILE A 69 -9.97 9.56 -15.64
C ILE A 69 -11.44 9.62 -15.19
N MET A 70 -12.02 8.48 -14.80
CA MET A 70 -13.38 8.43 -14.25
C MET A 70 -13.54 9.34 -13.02
N PHE A 71 -12.60 9.26 -12.07
CA PHE A 71 -12.62 10.09 -10.88
C PHE A 71 -12.46 11.57 -11.20
N THR A 72 -11.56 11.95 -12.12
CA THR A 72 -11.42 13.34 -12.57
C THR A 72 -12.74 13.91 -13.07
N PHE A 73 -13.45 13.19 -13.93
CA PHE A 73 -14.75 13.65 -14.42
C PHE A 73 -15.79 13.72 -13.30
N MET A 74 -15.82 12.74 -12.40
CA MET A 74 -16.72 12.76 -11.25
C MET A 74 -16.42 13.95 -10.30
N PHE A 75 -15.16 14.19 -9.95
CA PHE A 75 -14.72 15.30 -9.09
C PHE A 75 -14.93 16.67 -9.74
N SER A 76 -15.04 16.73 -11.06
CA SER A 76 -15.37 17.96 -11.80
C SER A 76 -16.74 18.54 -11.44
N GLY A 77 -17.67 17.70 -10.99
CA GLY A 77 -18.99 18.14 -10.52
C GLY A 77 -19.03 18.57 -9.05
N PHE A 78 -17.93 18.41 -8.29
CA PHE A 78 -17.88 18.74 -6.85
C PHE A 78 -17.30 20.15 -6.60
N PRO A 79 -17.59 20.76 -5.43
CA PRO A 79 -17.03 22.06 -5.05
C PRO A 79 -15.50 22.04 -5.01
N SER A 80 -14.87 23.12 -5.46
CA SER A 80 -13.40 23.23 -5.55
C SER A 80 -12.70 23.07 -4.19
N GLY A 81 -13.30 23.54 -3.10
CA GLY A 81 -12.72 23.44 -1.76
C GLY A 81 -12.46 22.00 -1.32
N LEU A 82 -13.35 21.07 -1.67
CA LEU A 82 -13.14 19.64 -1.41
C LEU A 82 -11.98 19.09 -2.25
N ASN A 83 -11.92 19.47 -3.52
CA ASN A 83 -10.85 19.05 -4.44
C ASN A 83 -9.48 19.60 -4.02
N VAL A 84 -9.40 20.86 -3.55
CA VAL A 84 -8.16 21.46 -3.02
C VAL A 84 -7.67 20.70 -1.79
N TYR A 85 -8.56 20.35 -0.86
CA TYR A 85 -8.18 19.59 0.34
C TYR A 85 -7.51 18.26 -0.04
N TYR A 86 -8.14 17.50 -0.93
CA TYR A 86 -7.58 16.23 -1.39
C TYR A 86 -6.31 16.40 -2.22
N PHE A 87 -6.22 17.46 -3.02
CA PHE A 87 -5.03 17.76 -3.82
C PHE A 87 -3.81 18.02 -2.93
N VAL A 88 -3.95 18.88 -1.91
CA VAL A 88 -2.87 19.17 -0.95
C VAL A 88 -2.47 17.90 -0.19
N PHE A 89 -3.45 17.11 0.26
CA PHE A 89 -3.18 15.84 0.95
C PHE A 89 -2.46 14.83 0.05
N THR A 90 -2.87 14.73 -1.23
CA THR A 90 -2.24 13.83 -2.21
C THR A 90 -0.81 14.26 -2.53
N ILE A 91 -0.54 15.56 -2.66
CA ILE A 91 0.82 16.08 -2.85
C ILE A 91 1.71 15.74 -1.66
N LEU A 92 1.25 16.00 -0.43
CA LEU A 92 2.01 15.67 0.77
C LEU A 92 2.27 14.15 0.86
N GLY A 93 1.27 13.33 0.52
CA GLY A 93 1.40 11.88 0.45
C GLY A 93 2.42 11.42 -0.59
N ILE A 94 2.44 12.02 -1.78
CA ILE A 94 3.44 11.72 -2.82
C ILE A 94 4.84 12.12 -2.36
N ILE A 95 4.99 13.31 -1.74
CA ILE A 95 6.27 13.75 -1.20
C ILE A 95 6.78 12.77 -0.15
N GLN A 96 5.91 12.35 0.78
CA GLN A 96 6.24 11.35 1.79
C GLN A 96 6.61 10.00 1.15
N GLN A 97 5.84 9.54 0.17
CA GLN A 97 6.08 8.28 -0.55
C GLN A 97 7.43 8.31 -1.28
N VAL A 98 7.75 9.41 -1.96
CA VAL A 98 9.02 9.60 -2.65
C VAL A 98 10.17 9.63 -1.64
N TRP A 99 9.99 10.33 -0.51
CA TRP A 99 10.99 10.39 0.56
C TRP A 99 11.28 9.00 1.13
N ILE A 100 10.23 8.25 1.50
CA ILE A 100 10.35 6.88 2.01
C ILE A 100 10.98 5.98 0.96
N THR A 101 10.52 6.00 -0.29
CA THR A 101 11.06 5.15 -1.35
C THR A 101 12.54 5.46 -1.62
N LYS A 102 12.93 6.73 -1.58
CA LYS A 102 14.33 7.16 -1.78
C LYS A 102 15.23 6.78 -0.60
N PHE A 103 14.73 6.86 0.63
CA PHE A 103 15.45 6.41 1.83
C PHE A 103 15.47 4.88 1.98
N SER A 104 14.44 4.18 1.53
CA SER A 104 14.28 2.72 1.63
C SER A 104 15.15 1.96 0.62
N LYS A 105 15.48 2.58 -0.53
CA LYS A 105 16.44 2.03 -1.52
C LYS A 105 17.83 1.70 -0.95
N ASN A 106 18.19 2.20 0.25
CA ASN A 106 19.46 1.92 0.90
C ASN A 106 19.47 0.69 1.83
N LYS A 107 18.40 -0.12 1.88
CA LYS A 107 18.43 -1.39 2.65
C LYS A 107 17.84 -2.56 1.86
N ILE A 108 18.74 -3.50 1.55
CA ILE A 108 18.52 -4.89 1.15
C ILE A 108 18.10 -5.06 -0.32
N THR A 109 19.12 -5.31 -1.13
CA THR A 109 19.01 -5.74 -2.52
C THR A 109 18.44 -7.17 -2.57
N LEU A 110 17.70 -7.53 -3.61
CA LEU A 110 17.21 -8.90 -3.83
C LEU A 110 18.36 -9.95 -3.84
N GLU A 111 19.58 -9.52 -4.15
CA GLU A 111 20.80 -10.30 -4.03
C GLU A 111 21.14 -10.68 -2.58
N ASP A 112 20.93 -9.78 -1.62
CA ASP A 112 21.20 -10.01 -0.20
C ASP A 112 20.17 -10.95 0.42
N LEU A 113 18.92 -10.90 -0.03
CA LEU A 113 17.85 -11.85 0.34
C LEU A 113 18.09 -13.26 -0.22
N LYS A 114 18.66 -13.37 -1.43
CA LYS A 114 19.06 -14.66 -2.03
C LYS A 114 20.32 -15.24 -1.40
N ARG A 115 21.26 -14.40 -0.97
CA ARG A 115 22.49 -14.80 -0.25
C ARG A 115 22.27 -15.06 1.23
N ALA A 116 21.19 -14.56 1.83
CA ALA A 116 20.85 -14.87 3.21
C ALA A 116 20.51 -16.36 3.34
N PRO A 117 21.17 -17.11 4.25
CA PRO A 117 20.87 -18.53 4.43
C PRO A 117 19.40 -18.65 4.86
N LYS A 118 18.62 -19.48 4.15
CA LYS A 118 17.27 -19.88 4.57
C LYS A 118 17.39 -20.53 5.95
N LYS A 119 17.16 -19.76 7.01
CA LYS A 119 17.03 -20.31 8.35
C LYS A 119 15.81 -21.22 8.32
N GLU A 120 16.02 -22.51 8.52
CA GLU A 120 14.93 -23.48 8.62
C GLU A 120 13.90 -22.94 9.61
N GLY A 121 12.66 -22.76 9.15
CA GLY A 121 11.61 -22.16 9.97
C GLY A 121 11.37 -22.99 11.22
N TRP A 122 10.88 -22.35 12.28
CA TRP A 122 10.53 -22.99 13.56
C TRP A 122 9.72 -24.30 13.41
N PHE A 123 8.90 -24.41 12.36
CA PHE A 123 8.12 -25.60 12.04
C PHE A 123 9.00 -26.79 11.59
N ALA A 124 10.01 -26.55 10.75
CA ALA A 124 10.96 -27.57 10.31
C ALA A 124 11.79 -28.09 11.50
N GLN A 125 12.20 -27.19 12.40
CA GLN A 125 12.90 -27.57 13.63
C GLN A 125 12.02 -28.43 14.56
N ARG A 126 10.72 -28.13 14.65
CA ARG A 126 9.76 -28.93 15.43
C ARG A 126 9.52 -30.32 14.86
N MET A 127 9.47 -30.47 13.53
CA MET A 127 9.28 -31.78 12.90
C MET A 127 10.48 -32.70 13.11
N ARG A 128 11.73 -32.20 13.01
CA ARG A 128 12.93 -33.00 13.33
C ARG A 128 12.92 -33.46 14.78
N MET A 129 12.58 -32.57 15.70
CA MET A 129 12.50 -32.92 17.13
C MET A 129 11.40 -33.96 17.40
N ALA A 130 10.25 -33.86 16.73
CA ALA A 130 9.18 -34.86 16.84
C ALA A 130 9.60 -36.23 16.26
N GLN A 131 10.34 -36.25 15.15
CA GLN A 131 10.91 -37.48 14.59
C GLN A 131 11.95 -38.10 15.52
N GLU A 132 12.82 -37.30 16.13
CA GLU A 132 13.85 -37.77 17.05
C GLU A 132 13.23 -38.31 18.35
N ILE A 133 12.22 -37.64 18.90
CA ILE A 133 11.46 -38.13 20.07
C ILE A 133 10.68 -39.41 19.70
N ALA A 134 10.11 -39.49 18.49
CA ALA A 134 9.44 -40.69 18.02
C ALA A 134 10.42 -41.86 17.82
N GLN A 135 11.63 -41.60 17.33
CA GLN A 135 12.70 -42.59 17.20
C GLN A 135 13.25 -43.03 18.56
N GLN A 136 13.42 -42.11 19.52
CA GLN A 136 13.78 -42.45 20.90
C GLN A 136 12.67 -43.26 21.57
N GLN A 137 11.40 -42.96 21.31
CA GLN A 137 10.28 -43.77 21.79
C GLN A 137 10.21 -45.14 21.12
N GLN A 138 10.52 -45.24 19.82
CA GLN A 138 10.59 -46.52 19.09
C GLN A 138 11.78 -47.36 19.55
N GLN A 139 12.95 -46.77 19.76
CA GLN A 139 14.13 -47.44 20.31
C GLN A 139 13.93 -47.83 21.77
N ALA A 140 13.30 -47.01 22.60
CA ALA A 140 12.97 -47.35 23.99
C ALA A 140 11.90 -48.45 24.09
N LYS A 141 10.95 -48.51 23.14
CA LYS A 141 9.97 -49.60 23.02
C LYS A 141 10.61 -50.89 22.50
N ALA A 142 11.55 -50.81 21.56
CA ALA A 142 12.33 -51.96 21.08
C ALA A 142 13.36 -52.45 22.13
N SER A 143 13.84 -51.56 23.00
CA SER A 143 14.76 -51.87 24.11
C SER A 143 14.05 -52.16 25.43
N GLY A 144 12.75 -52.47 25.37
CA GLY A 144 11.88 -52.74 26.53
C GLY A 144 12.23 -54.04 27.26
N GLY A 145 13.38 -54.03 27.95
CA GLY A 145 13.78 -55.00 28.96
C GLY A 145 14.56 -54.29 30.07
N ASN A 146 13.83 -53.83 31.09
CA ASN A 146 14.30 -53.52 32.45
C ASN A 146 15.00 -52.15 32.70
N LYS A 147 14.25 -51.17 33.23
CA LYS A 147 14.40 -50.59 34.60
C LYS A 147 13.76 -49.19 34.73
N ARG A 148 12.83 -49.13 35.70
CA ARG A 148 12.32 -48.04 36.55
C ARG A 148 12.86 -46.62 36.34
N THR A 149 11.92 -45.69 36.22
CA THR A 149 12.00 -44.22 36.29
C THR A 149 12.69 -43.71 37.57
N PRO A 150 13.24 -42.48 37.53
CA PRO A 150 12.54 -41.44 38.29
C PRO A 150 12.38 -40.10 37.53
N ILE A 151 11.37 -39.38 37.97
CA ILE A 151 10.87 -38.08 37.53
C ILE A 151 11.96 -37.00 37.70
N GLY A 152 12.20 -36.19 36.67
CA GLY A 152 13.12 -35.05 36.70
C GLY A 152 12.71 -33.94 35.74
N ASN A 153 12.08 -32.90 36.30
CA ASN A 153 11.77 -31.62 35.63
C ASN A 153 13.00 -31.00 34.96
N SER A 154 12.90 -30.62 33.69
CA SER A 154 13.72 -29.53 33.13
C SER A 154 13.07 -28.92 31.87
N LEU A 155 12.12 -28.02 32.09
CA LEU A 155 11.75 -27.00 31.10
C LEU A 155 12.94 -26.03 30.94
N PRO A 156 13.47 -25.79 29.72
CA PRO A 156 14.53 -24.81 29.53
C PRO A 156 13.96 -23.39 29.63
N LYS A 157 14.56 -22.57 30.49
CA LYS A 157 14.25 -21.15 30.69
C LYS A 157 14.45 -20.35 29.39
N LYS A 158 13.43 -19.56 29.02
CA LYS A 158 13.53 -18.47 28.02
C LYS A 158 14.66 -17.51 28.42
N LYS A 159 15.66 -17.33 27.56
CA LYS A 159 16.59 -16.20 27.65
C LYS A 159 15.92 -14.96 27.05
N LYS A 160 15.98 -13.85 27.81
CA LYS A 160 15.62 -12.49 27.37
C LYS A 160 16.61 -11.99 26.33
#